data_AF-A0A955NPM5-F1
#
_entry.id   AF-A0A955NPM5-F1
#
_cell.length_a   1.000
_cell.length_b   1.000
_cell.length_c   1.000
_cell.angle_alpha   90.00
_cell.angle_beta   90.00
_cell.angle_gamma   90.00
#
_symmetry.space_group_name_H-M   'P 1'
#
loop_
_entity.id
_entity.type
_entity.pdbx_description
1 polymer ?
#
loop_
_entity_poly.entity_id
_entity_poly.type
_entity_poly.pdbx_seq_one_letter_code
_entity_poly.pdbx_strand_id
1 'polypeptide(L)'
;MLQNKHISLSASLLLFVYIIQVQAGPSSLTPGAEPDSDQVVQVLLLGDSTVQGSVTRAVEPEADQLEDVVRKLLDAEGDLPPVRVINEGRGGEYVRGLLDNRYETVLKDNPKADVITIRYGLNDYGKREGFHDNFKGDLVELIERLRRDYPDAKIYLETVIVYFDETKSGEINERVLQAAEETGVPVIDMYARTEAEREAG
;
A
#
# COMPACT_ATOMS: atom_id res chain seq x y z
N MET A 1 -5.82 -14.89 25.25
CA MET A 1 -6.50 -13.65 24.82
C MET A 1 -5.47 -12.54 24.76
N LEU A 2 -4.77 -12.43 23.63
CA LEU A 2 -3.89 -11.30 23.35
C LEU A 2 -4.73 -10.28 22.58
N GLN A 3 -4.85 -9.07 23.15
CA GLN A 3 -5.50 -7.95 22.49
C GLN A 3 -4.65 -7.54 21.29
N ASN A 4 -5.10 -7.84 20.07
CA ASN A 4 -4.60 -7.17 18.88
C ASN A 4 -4.99 -5.69 18.99
N LYS A 5 -3.98 -4.84 19.19
CA LYS A 5 -4.15 -3.39 19.21
C LYS A 5 -4.41 -2.92 17.79
N HIS A 6 -5.69 -2.72 17.45
CA HIS A 6 -6.07 -1.93 16.28
C HIS A 6 -5.56 -0.50 16.49
N ILE A 7 -4.63 -0.07 15.64
CA ILE A 7 -4.13 1.31 15.63
C ILE A 7 -5.05 2.10 14.70
N SER A 8 -5.73 3.11 15.24
CA SER A 8 -6.56 4.06 14.49
C SER A 8 -5.76 4.74 13.38
N LEU A 9 -6.38 5.07 12.23
CA LEU A 9 -5.74 5.75 11.09
C LEU A 9 -5.01 7.05 11.50
N SER A 10 -5.53 7.79 12.48
CA SER A 10 -4.85 8.96 13.04
C SER A 10 -3.54 8.59 13.75
N ALA A 11 -3.52 7.47 14.47
CA ALA A 11 -2.31 6.95 15.11
C ALA A 11 -1.38 6.23 14.11
N SER A 12 -1.90 5.64 13.04
CA SER A 12 -1.11 5.04 11.96
C SER A 12 -0.47 6.11 11.07
N LEU A 13 -1.17 7.19 10.75
CA LEU A 13 -0.64 8.36 10.06
C LEU A 13 0.38 9.11 10.94
N LEU A 14 0.09 9.30 12.24
CA LEU A 14 1.06 9.89 13.18
C LEU A 14 2.29 8.98 13.38
N LEU A 15 2.13 7.66 13.39
CA LEU A 15 3.26 6.73 13.45
C LEU A 15 4.06 6.76 12.15
N PHE A 16 3.39 6.87 11.01
CA PHE A 16 4.00 7.01 9.69
C PHE A 16 4.78 8.34 9.58
N VAL A 17 4.20 9.46 10.01
CA VAL A 17 4.83 10.79 10.09
C VAL A 17 6.01 10.80 11.07
N TYR A 18 5.84 10.22 12.26
CA TYR A 18 6.91 10.12 13.27
C TYR A 18 8.10 9.30 12.78
N ILE A 19 7.86 8.20 12.06
CA ILE A 19 8.92 7.36 11.48
C ILE A 19 9.69 8.11 10.39
N ILE A 20 9.01 8.89 9.55
CA ILE A 20 9.68 9.72 8.53
C ILE A 20 10.53 10.82 9.19
N GLN A 21 10.04 11.47 10.26
CA GLN A 21 10.78 12.52 10.98
C GLN A 21 12.08 12.02 11.65
N VAL A 22 12.11 10.78 12.15
CA VAL A 22 13.30 10.22 12.81
C VAL A 22 14.46 9.96 11.83
N GLN A 23 14.18 9.79 10.54
CA GLN A 23 15.22 9.49 9.53
C GLN A 23 15.81 10.73 8.85
N ALA A 24 15.11 11.87 8.84
CA ALA A 24 15.54 13.05 8.07
C ALA A 24 16.67 13.86 8.72
N GLY A 25 16.94 13.70 10.03
CA GLY A 25 17.84 14.59 10.78
C GLY A 25 17.40 16.07 10.69
N PRO A 26 18.07 17.01 11.39
CA PRO A 26 17.76 18.42 11.24
C PRO A 26 18.19 18.90 9.85
N SER A 27 17.24 18.96 8.90
CA SER A 27 17.46 19.49 7.56
C SER A 27 17.56 21.01 7.57
N SER A 28 18.76 21.52 7.29
CA SER A 28 19.00 22.92 6.93
C SER A 28 18.58 23.15 5.47
N LEU A 29 17.29 23.35 5.21
CA LEU A 29 16.82 23.64 3.86
C LEU A 29 17.10 25.10 3.50
N THR A 30 17.82 25.29 2.40
CA THR A 30 17.98 26.59 1.74
C THR A 30 16.86 26.69 0.70
N PRO A 31 16.00 27.73 0.71
CA PRO A 31 14.91 27.83 -0.24
C PRO A 31 15.42 28.00 -1.68
N GLY A 32 15.05 27.11 -2.60
CA GLY A 32 15.22 27.30 -4.05
C GLY A 32 16.03 26.25 -4.83
N ALA A 33 16.54 25.20 -4.18
CA ALA A 33 17.09 24.05 -4.90
C ALA A 33 16.01 22.99 -5.10
N GLU A 34 15.92 22.41 -6.31
CA GLU A 34 15.19 21.14 -6.46
C GLU A 34 15.84 20.11 -5.52
N PRO A 35 15.04 19.36 -4.75
CA PRO A 35 15.58 18.39 -3.80
C PRO A 35 16.42 17.37 -4.57
N ASP A 36 17.57 17.01 -4.00
CA ASP A 36 18.37 15.92 -4.54
C ASP A 36 17.49 14.65 -4.57
N SER A 37 17.69 13.76 -5.54
CA SER A 37 16.87 12.54 -5.67
C SER A 37 16.94 11.63 -4.44
N ASP A 38 18.01 11.76 -3.64
CA ASP A 38 18.18 11.09 -2.35
C ASP A 38 17.36 11.71 -1.21
N GLN A 39 16.86 12.94 -1.39
CA GLN A 39 16.01 13.65 -0.43
C GLN A 39 14.51 13.46 -0.70
N VAL A 40 14.15 12.77 -1.78
CA VAL A 40 12.76 12.45 -2.12
C VAL A 40 12.41 11.06 -1.62
N VAL A 41 11.37 10.98 -0.78
CA VAL A 41 10.80 9.71 -0.32
C VAL A 41 9.93 9.13 -1.42
N GLN A 42 10.22 7.91 -1.86
CA GLN A 42 9.49 7.21 -2.91
C GLN A 42 8.52 6.19 -2.30
N VAL A 43 7.22 6.43 -2.53
CA VAL A 43 6.13 5.55 -2.12
C VAL A 43 5.64 4.76 -3.33
N LEU A 44 5.71 3.43 -3.27
CA LEU A 44 5.25 2.51 -4.29
C LEU A 44 3.92 1.87 -3.88
N LEU A 45 2.87 2.09 -4.67
CA LEU A 45 1.55 1.50 -4.44
C LEU A 45 1.38 0.28 -5.34
N LEU A 46 1.37 -0.93 -4.77
CA LEU A 46 1.12 -2.17 -5.49
C LEU A 46 -0.31 -2.62 -5.27
N GLY A 47 -1.02 -2.98 -6.34
CA GLY A 47 -2.36 -3.54 -6.22
C GLY A 47 -3.07 -3.77 -7.53
N ASP A 48 -4.36 -4.02 -7.42
CA ASP A 48 -5.22 -4.29 -8.57
C ASP A 48 -5.92 -3.03 -9.11
N SER A 49 -7.08 -3.19 -9.74
CA SER A 49 -7.95 -2.11 -10.23
C SER A 49 -8.31 -1.06 -9.19
N THR A 50 -8.33 -1.43 -7.90
CA THR A 50 -8.66 -0.53 -6.79
C THR A 50 -7.50 0.40 -6.44
N VAL A 51 -6.25 -0.05 -6.60
CA VAL A 51 -5.07 0.82 -6.48
C VAL A 51 -4.88 1.62 -7.76
N GLN A 52 -5.07 0.98 -8.91
CA GLN A 52 -5.04 1.65 -10.21
C GLN A 52 -6.02 2.84 -10.30
N GLY A 53 -7.14 2.78 -9.55
CA GLY A 53 -8.22 3.77 -9.67
C GLY A 53 -8.91 3.71 -11.02
N SER A 54 -9.13 2.51 -11.56
CA SER A 54 -9.73 2.33 -12.89
C SER A 54 -11.12 2.95 -13.01
N VAL A 55 -11.95 2.78 -11.98
CA VAL A 55 -13.30 3.39 -11.92
C VAL A 55 -13.21 4.90 -11.73
N THR A 56 -12.37 5.39 -10.81
CA THR A 56 -12.25 6.83 -10.55
C THR A 56 -11.75 7.57 -11.79
N ARG A 57 -10.78 7.00 -12.52
CA ARG A 57 -10.30 7.56 -13.80
C ARG A 57 -11.36 7.54 -14.89
N ALA A 58 -12.25 6.56 -14.90
CA ALA A 58 -13.31 6.48 -15.89
C ALA A 58 -14.44 7.48 -15.61
N VAL A 59 -14.77 7.71 -14.33
CA VAL A 59 -15.88 8.57 -13.91
C VAL A 59 -15.44 10.03 -13.81
N GLU A 60 -14.28 10.30 -13.21
CA GLU A 60 -13.72 11.63 -12.98
C GLU A 60 -12.22 11.65 -13.37
N PRO A 61 -11.90 11.66 -14.68
CA PRO A 61 -10.52 11.58 -15.17
C PRO A 61 -9.64 12.76 -14.73
N GLU A 62 -10.23 13.94 -14.54
CA GLU A 62 -9.53 15.16 -14.15
C GLU A 62 -9.42 15.36 -12.63
N ALA A 63 -10.07 14.50 -11.84
CA ALA A 63 -9.96 14.54 -10.39
C ALA A 63 -8.60 14.00 -9.94
N ASP A 64 -8.21 14.37 -8.71
CA ASP A 64 -7.05 13.77 -8.06
C ASP A 64 -7.24 12.26 -7.95
N GLN A 65 -6.25 11.54 -8.45
CA GLN A 65 -6.23 10.10 -8.35
C GLN A 65 -5.57 9.65 -7.06
N LEU A 66 -5.61 8.34 -6.75
CA LEU A 66 -5.10 7.83 -5.48
C LEU A 66 -3.67 8.32 -5.17
N GLU A 67 -2.76 8.28 -6.14
CA GLU A 67 -1.40 8.76 -5.96
C GLU A 67 -1.31 10.28 -5.71
N ASP A 68 -2.19 11.07 -6.33
CA ASP A 68 -2.25 12.52 -6.12
C ASP A 68 -2.79 12.83 -4.73
N VAL A 69 -3.83 12.12 -4.30
CA VAL A 69 -4.42 12.29 -2.97
C VAL A 69 -3.39 11.93 -1.90
N VAL A 70 -2.72 10.77 -2.02
CA VAL A 70 -1.68 10.35 -1.07
C VAL A 70 -0.56 11.39 -1.03
N ARG A 71 -0.07 11.84 -2.19
CA ARG A 71 0.98 12.85 -2.26
C ARG A 71 0.53 14.16 -1.59
N LYS A 72 -0.66 14.68 -1.93
CA LYS A 72 -1.17 15.94 -1.36
C LYS A 72 -1.40 15.86 0.15
N LEU A 73 -1.86 14.72 0.65
CA LEU A 73 -2.04 14.52 2.09
C LEU A 73 -0.68 14.50 2.80
N LEU A 74 0.34 13.85 2.22
CA LEU A 74 1.69 13.85 2.78
C LEU A 74 2.37 15.23 2.67
N ASP A 75 2.20 15.93 1.54
CA ASP A 75 2.71 17.30 1.35
C ASP A 75 2.08 18.29 2.36
N ALA A 76 0.86 18.03 2.82
CA ALA A 76 0.18 18.85 3.83
C ALA A 76 0.76 18.65 5.24
N GLU A 77 1.43 17.54 5.51
CA GLU A 77 2.20 17.29 6.74
C GLU A 77 3.55 18.02 6.62
N GLY A 78 3.55 19.34 6.83
CA GLY A 78 4.62 20.26 6.41
C GLY A 78 6.05 20.04 6.91
N ASP A 79 6.30 19.05 7.78
CA ASP A 79 7.63 18.64 8.23
C ASP A 79 8.17 17.41 7.48
N LEU A 80 7.40 16.85 6.53
CA LEU A 80 7.83 15.70 5.74
C LEU A 80 8.77 16.13 4.60
N PRO A 81 9.77 15.31 4.26
CA PRO A 81 10.53 15.48 3.02
C PRO A 81 9.59 15.36 1.81
N PRO A 82 9.98 15.92 0.65
CA PRO A 82 9.21 15.77 -0.59
C PRO A 82 8.91 14.31 -0.89
N VAL A 83 7.68 14.03 -1.30
CA VAL A 83 7.23 12.65 -1.58
C VAL A 83 6.92 12.48 -3.07
N ARG A 84 7.42 11.38 -3.64
CA ARG A 84 6.99 10.88 -4.94
C ARG A 84 6.16 9.61 -4.73
N VAL A 85 4.92 9.63 -5.19
CA VAL A 85 4.03 8.47 -5.13
C VAL A 85 3.92 7.84 -6.52
N ILE A 86 4.17 6.55 -6.62
CA ILE A 86 4.12 5.79 -7.87
C ILE A 86 3.03 4.74 -7.75
N ASN A 87 2.06 4.81 -8.66
CA ASN A 87 0.95 3.87 -8.72
C ASN A 87 1.26 2.74 -9.71
N GLU A 88 1.57 1.56 -9.17
CA GLU A 88 1.79 0.33 -9.93
C GLU A 88 0.56 -0.58 -9.89
N GLY A 89 -0.63 -0.01 -9.70
CA GLY A 89 -1.90 -0.72 -9.71
C GLY A 89 -2.27 -1.22 -11.11
N ARG A 90 -2.70 -2.49 -11.23
CA ARG A 90 -3.09 -3.07 -12.52
C ARG A 90 -4.45 -3.76 -12.45
N GLY A 91 -5.40 -3.28 -13.26
CA GLY A 91 -6.74 -3.85 -13.35
C GLY A 91 -6.73 -5.35 -13.63
N GLY A 92 -7.45 -6.11 -12.79
CA GLY A 92 -7.54 -7.56 -12.90
C GLY A 92 -6.31 -8.33 -12.42
N GLU A 93 -5.25 -7.67 -11.96
CA GLU A 93 -4.08 -8.35 -11.41
C GLU A 93 -4.38 -8.98 -10.03
N TYR A 94 -3.66 -10.05 -9.74
CA TYR A 94 -3.69 -10.83 -8.50
C TYR A 94 -2.24 -11.16 -8.15
N VAL A 95 -1.93 -11.53 -6.90
CA VAL A 95 -0.54 -11.55 -6.41
C VAL A 95 0.35 -12.49 -7.22
N ARG A 96 -0.14 -13.70 -7.48
CA ARG A 96 0.60 -14.67 -8.31
C ARG A 96 0.78 -14.16 -9.75
N GLY A 97 -0.20 -13.46 -10.29
CA GLY A 97 -0.08 -12.80 -11.60
C GLY A 97 1.04 -11.77 -11.65
N LEU A 98 1.19 -10.94 -10.61
CA LEU A 98 2.31 -10.01 -10.48
C LEU A 98 3.65 -10.77 -10.41
N LEU A 99 3.76 -11.73 -9.49
CA LEU A 99 4.99 -12.50 -9.24
C LEU A 99 5.52 -13.20 -10.48
N ASP A 100 4.62 -13.80 -11.27
CA ASP A 100 5.00 -14.63 -12.41
C ASP A 100 5.27 -13.81 -13.68
N ASN A 101 4.68 -12.62 -13.82
CA ASN A 101 4.65 -11.92 -15.12
C ASN A 101 5.25 -10.51 -15.10
N ARG A 102 5.16 -9.77 -13.99
CA ARG A 102 5.41 -8.32 -13.98
C ARG A 102 6.39 -7.85 -12.93
N TYR A 103 6.67 -8.67 -11.90
CA TYR A 103 7.52 -8.30 -10.77
C TYR A 103 8.87 -7.72 -11.20
N GLU A 104 9.59 -8.40 -12.09
CA GLU A 104 10.89 -7.92 -12.59
C GLU A 104 10.80 -6.60 -13.36
N THR A 105 9.68 -6.34 -14.03
CA THR A 105 9.45 -5.06 -14.72
C THR A 105 9.21 -3.95 -13.70
N VAL A 106 8.42 -4.21 -12.65
CA VAL A 106 8.21 -3.27 -11.55
C VAL A 106 9.52 -2.89 -10.89
N LEU A 107 10.39 -3.87 -10.59
CA LEU A 107 11.71 -3.60 -10.00
C LEU A 107 12.58 -2.73 -10.90
N LYS A 108 12.61 -3.05 -12.20
CA LYS A 108 13.41 -2.31 -13.18
C LYS A 108 12.94 -0.87 -13.33
N ASP A 109 11.64 -0.65 -13.39
CA ASP A 109 11.04 0.68 -13.59
C ASP A 109 11.08 1.51 -12.29
N ASN A 110 11.16 0.84 -11.14
CA ASN A 110 11.21 1.43 -9.81
C ASN A 110 12.43 0.94 -9.04
N PRO A 111 13.67 1.36 -9.39
CA PRO A 111 14.90 0.85 -8.77
C PRO A 111 15.08 1.25 -7.29
N LYS A 112 14.24 2.15 -6.78
CA LYS A 112 14.18 2.60 -5.38
C LYS A 112 12.74 2.55 -4.91
N ALA A 113 12.53 2.19 -3.65
CA ALA A 113 11.29 2.45 -2.93
C ALA A 113 11.62 2.58 -1.44
N ASP A 114 11.10 3.61 -0.78
CA ASP A 114 11.30 3.83 0.65
C ASP A 114 10.08 3.32 1.44
N VAL A 115 8.89 3.41 0.83
CA VAL A 115 7.65 2.84 1.35
C VAL A 115 6.95 2.06 0.25
N ILE A 116 6.39 0.90 0.59
CA ILE A 116 5.61 0.06 -0.31
C ILE A 116 4.29 -0.27 0.37
N THR A 117 3.16 0.02 -0.27
CA THR A 117 1.86 -0.51 0.14
C THR A 117 1.38 -1.59 -0.83
N ILE A 118 0.68 -2.59 -0.31
CA ILE A 118 0.25 -3.76 -1.07
C ILE A 118 -1.24 -3.99 -0.79
N ARG A 119 -2.08 -3.77 -1.81
CA ARG A 119 -3.52 -4.07 -1.76
C ARG A 119 -3.94 -5.02 -2.87
N TYR A 120 -4.03 -6.30 -2.53
CA TYR A 120 -4.54 -7.38 -3.39
C TYR A 120 -5.56 -8.24 -2.65
N GLY A 121 -6.24 -9.13 -3.37
CA GLY A 121 -7.18 -10.08 -2.79
C GLY A 121 -8.48 -10.21 -3.57
N LEU A 122 -9.00 -9.12 -4.15
CA LEU A 122 -10.30 -9.16 -4.86
C LEU A 122 -10.24 -10.09 -6.07
N ASN A 123 -9.22 -9.93 -6.91
CA ASN A 123 -9.00 -10.79 -8.06
C ASN A 123 -8.44 -12.16 -7.67
N ASP A 124 -7.63 -12.24 -6.62
CA ASP A 124 -7.12 -13.52 -6.10
C ASP A 124 -8.27 -14.44 -5.71
N TYR A 125 -9.30 -13.91 -5.05
CA TYR A 125 -10.49 -14.68 -4.68
C TYR A 125 -11.15 -15.38 -5.89
N GLY A 126 -11.17 -14.72 -7.04
CA GLY A 126 -11.77 -15.27 -8.26
C GLY A 126 -10.82 -16.03 -9.20
N LYS A 127 -9.51 -15.77 -9.12
CA LYS A 127 -8.52 -16.24 -10.12
C LYS A 127 -7.46 -17.16 -9.54
N ARG A 128 -7.17 -17.08 -8.24
CA ARG A 128 -6.15 -17.91 -7.62
C ARG A 128 -6.72 -19.30 -7.36
N GLU A 129 -6.22 -20.29 -8.09
CA GLU A 129 -6.50 -21.68 -7.79
C GLU A 129 -6.12 -21.99 -6.35
N GLY A 130 -7.01 -22.68 -5.62
CA GLY A 130 -6.82 -22.97 -4.21
C GLY A 130 -6.66 -21.71 -3.36
N PHE A 131 -7.39 -20.62 -3.66
CA PHE A 131 -7.30 -19.33 -2.97
C PHE A 131 -7.13 -19.47 -1.45
N HIS A 132 -7.96 -20.31 -0.81
CA HIS A 132 -7.96 -20.46 0.63
C HIS A 132 -6.64 -20.96 1.20
N ASP A 133 -5.89 -21.74 0.43
CA ASP A 133 -4.61 -22.35 0.81
C ASP A 133 -3.42 -21.55 0.29
N ASN A 134 -3.55 -20.93 -0.89
CA ASN A 134 -2.43 -20.38 -1.64
C ASN A 134 -2.24 -18.87 -1.48
N PHE A 135 -3.32 -18.09 -1.31
CA PHE A 135 -3.22 -16.62 -1.36
C PHE A 135 -2.32 -16.05 -0.27
N LYS A 136 -2.41 -16.59 0.96
CA LYS A 136 -1.52 -16.19 2.06
C LYS A 136 -0.04 -16.42 1.68
N GLY A 137 0.27 -17.60 1.13
CA GLY A 137 1.63 -17.94 0.70
C GLY A 137 2.14 -17.02 -0.41
N ASP A 138 1.27 -16.64 -1.35
CA ASP A 138 1.64 -15.68 -2.40
C ASP A 138 1.99 -14.30 -1.82
N LEU A 139 1.24 -13.81 -0.83
CA LEU A 139 1.53 -12.55 -0.14
C LEU A 139 2.87 -12.62 0.63
N VAL A 140 3.12 -13.71 1.35
CA VAL A 140 4.38 -13.93 2.07
C VAL A 140 5.55 -13.91 1.08
N GLU A 141 5.44 -14.65 -0.03
CA GLU A 141 6.48 -14.67 -1.07
C GLU A 141 6.74 -13.27 -1.66
N LEU A 142 5.68 -12.50 -1.94
CA LEU A 142 5.81 -11.13 -2.44
C LEU A 142 6.58 -10.25 -1.45
N ILE A 143 6.24 -10.31 -0.16
CA ILE A 143 6.91 -9.53 0.89
C ILE A 143 8.39 -9.93 1.01
N GLU A 144 8.70 -11.22 0.97
CA GLU A 144 10.08 -11.71 1.05
C GLU A 144 10.92 -11.24 -0.13
N ARG A 145 10.38 -11.30 -1.36
CA ARG A 145 11.08 -10.77 -2.54
C ARG A 145 11.29 -9.25 -2.41
N LEU A 146 10.27 -8.50 -2.00
CA LEU A 146 10.38 -7.06 -1.81
C LEU A 146 11.40 -6.69 -0.74
N ARG A 147 11.53 -7.44 0.36
CA ARG A 147 12.58 -7.22 1.37
C ARG A 147 13.99 -7.49 0.83
N ARG A 148 14.14 -8.45 -0.08
CA ARG A 148 15.42 -8.72 -0.72
C ARG A 148 15.80 -7.58 -1.67
N ASP A 149 14.84 -7.13 -2.46
CA ASP A 149 15.08 -6.20 -3.57
C ASP A 149 15.01 -4.72 -3.12
N TYR A 150 14.31 -4.44 -2.01
CA TYR A 150 14.25 -3.14 -1.33
C TYR A 150 14.52 -3.30 0.19
N PRO A 151 15.77 -3.57 0.60
CA PRO A 151 16.10 -3.93 1.99
C PRO A 151 15.76 -2.87 3.03
N ASP A 152 15.75 -1.60 2.64
CA ASP A 152 15.48 -0.47 3.54
C ASP A 152 13.99 -0.03 3.53
N ALA A 153 13.19 -0.56 2.60
CA ALA A 153 11.80 -0.15 2.42
C ALA A 153 10.92 -0.56 3.61
N LYS A 154 9.98 0.32 3.96
CA LYS A 154 8.86 0.00 4.85
C LYS A 154 7.72 -0.57 4.04
N ILE A 155 7.36 -1.81 4.31
CA ILE A 155 6.30 -2.53 3.61
C ILE A 155 5.05 -2.57 4.50
N TYR A 156 3.90 -2.25 3.91
CA TYR A 156 2.59 -2.30 4.55
C TYR A 156 1.65 -3.16 3.70
N LEU A 157 0.93 -4.08 4.34
CA LEU A 157 -0.25 -4.70 3.72
C LEU A 157 -1.47 -3.81 3.95
N GLU A 158 -2.38 -3.79 2.99
CA GLU A 158 -3.70 -3.18 3.14
C GLU A 158 -4.78 -4.27 3.10
N THR A 159 -5.81 -4.14 3.94
CA THR A 159 -7.06 -4.88 3.74
C THR A 159 -7.75 -4.42 2.45
N VAL A 160 -8.65 -5.24 1.89
CA VAL A 160 -9.45 -4.77 0.75
C VAL A 160 -10.44 -3.70 1.20
N ILE A 161 -10.80 -2.80 0.29
CA ILE A 161 -11.93 -1.87 0.51
C ILE A 161 -13.26 -2.64 0.50
N VAL A 162 -14.33 -2.03 1.02
CA VAL A 162 -15.68 -2.59 0.91
C VAL A 162 -16.05 -2.72 -0.57
N TYR A 163 -16.09 -3.95 -1.06
CA TYR A 163 -16.34 -4.27 -2.47
C TYR A 163 -17.22 -5.53 -2.63
N PHE A 164 -16.94 -6.59 -1.88
CA PHE A 164 -17.79 -7.76 -1.79
C PHE A 164 -18.67 -7.71 -0.53
N ASP A 165 -19.51 -8.74 -0.36
CA ASP A 165 -20.17 -8.98 0.91
C ASP A 165 -19.16 -9.19 2.07
N GLU A 166 -19.66 -9.05 3.30
CA GLU A 166 -18.86 -9.14 4.53
C GLU A 166 -18.13 -10.49 4.64
N THR A 167 -18.75 -11.60 4.20
CA THR A 167 -18.16 -12.93 4.30
C THR A 167 -16.94 -13.05 3.39
N LYS A 168 -17.08 -12.70 2.11
CA LYS A 168 -15.95 -12.75 1.16
C LYS A 168 -14.84 -11.78 1.51
N SER A 169 -15.21 -10.55 1.89
CA SER A 169 -14.22 -9.55 2.31
C SER A 169 -13.49 -10.01 3.57
N GLY A 170 -14.20 -10.62 4.52
CA GLY A 170 -13.64 -11.24 5.71
C GLY A 170 -12.66 -12.36 5.41
N GLU A 171 -12.99 -13.28 4.48
CA GLU A 171 -12.10 -14.37 4.07
C GLU A 171 -10.80 -13.85 3.44
N ILE A 172 -10.87 -12.81 2.63
CA ILE A 172 -9.69 -12.17 2.03
C ILE A 172 -8.85 -11.51 3.13
N ASN A 173 -9.49 -10.67 3.96
CA ASN A 173 -8.80 -9.89 4.99
C ASN A 173 -8.19 -10.78 6.06
N GLU A 174 -8.81 -11.90 6.42
CA GLU A 174 -8.23 -12.91 7.31
C GLU A 174 -6.86 -13.37 6.81
N ARG A 175 -6.73 -13.65 5.51
CA ARG A 175 -5.46 -14.11 4.90
C ARG A 175 -4.42 -13.00 4.82
N VAL A 176 -4.85 -11.76 4.56
CA VAL A 176 -3.98 -10.58 4.63
C VAL A 176 -3.42 -10.44 6.04
N LEU A 177 -4.26 -10.55 7.08
CA LEU A 177 -3.85 -10.45 8.47
C LEU A 177 -2.91 -11.61 8.88
N GLN A 178 -3.20 -12.84 8.43
CA GLN A 178 -2.31 -13.99 8.67
C GLN A 178 -0.94 -13.81 7.99
N ALA A 179 -0.89 -13.32 6.75
CA ALA A 179 0.37 -13.02 6.08
C ALA A 179 1.14 -11.89 6.77
N ALA A 180 0.44 -10.87 7.27
CA ALA A 180 1.03 -9.78 8.03
C ALA A 180 1.65 -10.27 9.35
N GLU A 181 0.94 -11.13 10.08
CA GLU A 181 1.43 -11.76 11.31
C GLU A 181 2.68 -12.59 11.04
N GLU A 182 2.65 -13.42 9.99
CA GLU A 182 3.75 -14.32 9.63
C GLU A 182 5.01 -13.55 9.20
N THR A 183 4.84 -12.46 8.46
CA THR A 183 5.97 -11.66 7.95
C THR A 183 6.38 -10.52 8.89
N GLY A 184 5.55 -10.18 9.87
CA GLY A 184 5.74 -9.06 10.80
C GLY A 184 5.60 -7.69 10.15
N VAL A 185 4.93 -7.57 8.99
CA VAL A 185 4.64 -6.27 8.38
C VAL A 185 3.39 -5.64 8.99
N PRO A 186 3.35 -4.31 9.16
CA PRO A 186 2.13 -3.60 9.59
C PRO A 186 1.00 -3.70 8.55
N VAL A 187 -0.24 -3.55 9.04
CA VAL A 187 -1.46 -3.54 8.22
C VAL A 187 -2.16 -2.18 8.32
N ILE A 188 -2.56 -1.65 7.17
CA ILE A 188 -3.47 -0.50 7.06
C ILE A 188 -4.87 -1.04 6.81
N ASP A 189 -5.79 -0.80 7.74
CA ASP A 189 -7.14 -1.34 7.66
C ASP A 189 -8.07 -0.43 6.80
N MET A 190 -8.00 -0.64 5.50
CA MET A 190 -8.83 0.06 4.51
C MET A 190 -10.29 -0.41 4.54
N TYR A 191 -10.54 -1.66 4.89
CA TYR A 191 -11.90 -2.20 5.02
C TYR A 191 -12.67 -1.42 6.07
N ALA A 192 -12.17 -1.33 7.31
CA ALA A 192 -12.83 -0.62 8.39
C ALA A 192 -13.06 0.87 8.04
N ARG A 193 -12.11 1.50 7.34
CA ARG A 193 -12.24 2.88 6.89
C ARG A 193 -13.35 3.06 5.86
N THR A 194 -13.38 2.22 4.83
CA THR A 194 -14.37 2.34 3.74
C THR A 194 -15.76 1.89 4.16
N GLU A 195 -15.87 0.99 5.15
CA GLU A 195 -17.13 0.65 5.82
C GLU A 195 -17.71 1.87 6.54
N ALA A 196 -16.89 2.59 7.33
CA ALA A 196 -17.33 3.79 8.02
C ALA A 196 -17.78 4.91 7.06
N GLU A 197 -17.11 5.05 5.92
CA GLU A 197 -17.53 6.00 4.87
C GLU A 197 -18.85 5.58 4.22
N ARG A 198 -19.02 4.30 3.89
CA ARG A 198 -20.26 3.75 3.35
C ARG A 198 -21.46 3.98 4.28
N GLU A 199 -21.25 3.91 5.58
CA GLU A 199 -22.28 4.18 6.59
C GLU A 199 -22.60 5.67 6.75
N ALA A 200 -21.62 6.55 6.49
CA ALA A 200 -21.79 8.00 6.61
C ALA A 200 -22.57 8.65 5.45
N GLY A 201 -22.61 8.00 4.28
CA GLY A 201 -23.30 8.47 3.07
C GLY A 201 -22.43 9.34 2.18
#